data_AF-A0AAD7AGF6-F1
#
_entry.id   AF-A0AAD7AGF6-F1
#
_cell.length_a   1.000
_cell.length_b   1.000
_cell.length_c   1.000
_cell.angle_alpha   90.00
_cell.angle_beta   90.00
_cell.angle_gamma   90.00
#
_symmetry.space_group_name_H-M   'P 1'
#
loop_
_entity.id
_entity.type
_entity.pdbx_description
1 polymer ?
#
loop_
_entity_poly.entity_id
_entity_poly.type
_entity_poly.pdbx_seq_one_letter_code
_entity_poly.pdbx_strand_id
1 'polypeptide(L)'
;METAILRLTRKHNELAEHVHQHRGILAPVRWVPPELVGEILALSLPSDNRPPWHLAHICRFWRDCVLGYPALWNSITIPFSSPPDLLPMIETQLIRSVNAPLNIFWSAFEDEDTPDLRAAALIVSHSNCWRALLLDNSYYSIQLNWLHAANGRLATLETLQVRGKEIEIPDGFSAAPSLCKVFLTNWYFRASAPVSAIPWAQLTHYAGSFTADLQVEIVKTTPNLVSCAIGFPD
;
A
#
# COMPACT_ATOMS: atom_id res chain seq x y z
N MET A 1 -27.98 -60.27 10.10
CA MET A 1 -27.01 -59.72 9.13
C MET A 1 -27.08 -58.20 9.09
N GLU A 2 -28.28 -57.61 8.97
CA GLU A 2 -28.48 -56.14 9.04
C GLU A 2 -27.99 -55.48 10.33
N THR A 3 -28.18 -56.12 11.49
CA THR A 3 -27.73 -55.57 12.79
C THR A 3 -26.21 -55.45 12.91
N ALA A 4 -25.46 -56.35 12.27
CA ALA A 4 -24.00 -56.31 12.24
C ALA A 4 -23.48 -55.20 11.30
N ILE A 5 -24.16 -55.02 10.15
CA ILE A 5 -23.85 -53.95 9.19
C ILE A 5 -24.11 -52.59 9.83
N LEU A 6 -25.27 -52.38 10.47
CA LEU A 6 -25.59 -51.12 11.17
C LEU A 6 -24.57 -50.77 12.25
N ARG A 7 -24.12 -51.77 13.02
CA ARG A 7 -23.10 -51.57 14.07
C ARG A 7 -21.75 -51.17 13.49
N LEU A 8 -21.34 -51.76 12.37
CA LEU A 8 -20.09 -51.44 11.68
C LEU A 8 -20.13 -50.04 11.05
N THR A 9 -21.24 -49.68 10.39
CA THR A 9 -21.42 -48.34 9.82
C THR A 9 -21.38 -47.26 10.90
N ARG A 10 -22.03 -47.49 12.04
CA ARG A 10 -21.96 -46.57 13.18
C ARG A 10 -20.53 -46.41 13.70
N LYS A 11 -19.81 -47.52 13.90
CA LYS A 11 -18.39 -47.48 14.33
C LYS A 11 -17.49 -46.77 13.32
N HIS A 12 -17.74 -46.97 12.03
CA HIS A 12 -17.00 -46.30 10.97
C HIS A 12 -17.22 -44.78 11.01
N ASN A 13 -18.48 -44.35 11.15
CA ASN A 13 -18.83 -42.94 11.26
C ASN A 13 -18.24 -42.31 12.54
N GLU A 14 -18.31 -42.99 13.68
CA GLU A 14 -17.68 -42.54 14.93
C GLU A 14 -16.16 -42.33 14.77
N LEU A 15 -15.47 -43.26 14.10
CA LEU A 15 -14.03 -43.16 13.86
C LEU A 15 -13.70 -42.06 12.83
N ALA A 16 -14.49 -41.92 11.78
CA ALA A 16 -14.32 -40.87 10.78
C ALA A 16 -14.52 -39.48 11.39
N GLU A 17 -15.53 -39.31 12.24
CA GLU A 17 -15.77 -38.08 13.01
C GLU A 17 -14.58 -37.79 13.93
N HIS A 18 -14.06 -38.80 14.63
CA HIS A 18 -12.90 -38.65 15.51
C HIS A 18 -11.64 -38.26 14.74
N VAL A 19 -11.36 -38.89 13.59
CA VAL A 19 -10.26 -38.51 12.71
C VAL A 19 -10.46 -37.10 12.18
N HIS A 20 -11.69 -36.71 11.83
CA HIS A 20 -11.98 -35.38 11.31
C HIS A 20 -11.75 -34.29 12.36
N GLN A 21 -12.20 -34.51 13.60
CA GLN A 21 -11.99 -33.63 14.75
C GLN A 21 -10.51 -33.42 15.07
N HIS A 22 -9.66 -34.43 14.84
CA HIS A 22 -8.21 -34.38 15.14
C HIS A 22 -7.33 -34.12 13.91
N ARG A 23 -7.90 -34.05 12.70
CA ARG A 23 -7.17 -33.81 11.44
C ARG A 23 -6.39 -32.49 11.46
N GLY A 24 -6.88 -31.51 12.21
CA GLY A 24 -6.23 -30.22 12.39
C GLY A 24 -4.85 -30.28 13.05
N ILE A 25 -4.54 -31.33 13.84
CA ILE A 25 -3.24 -31.52 14.50
C ILE A 25 -2.19 -32.02 13.50
N LEU A 26 -2.61 -32.83 12.52
CA LEU A 26 -1.76 -33.34 11.44
C LEU A 26 -1.74 -32.41 10.22
N ALA A 27 -2.36 -31.23 10.32
CA ALA A 27 -2.39 -30.29 9.21
C ALA A 27 -0.96 -29.86 8.85
N PRO A 28 -0.53 -29.98 7.57
CA PRO A 28 0.82 -29.62 7.14
C PRO A 28 1.25 -28.22 7.55
N VAL A 29 0.30 -27.28 7.63
CA VAL A 29 0.54 -25.89 8.04
C VAL A 29 1.16 -25.74 9.45
N ARG A 30 0.96 -26.73 10.34
CA ARG A 30 1.56 -26.72 11.69
C ARG A 30 3.03 -27.14 11.71
N TRP A 31 3.52 -27.70 10.61
CA TRP A 31 4.88 -28.19 10.48
C TRP A 31 5.79 -27.15 9.83
N VAL A 32 5.18 -26.08 9.31
CA VAL A 32 5.86 -24.95 8.69
C VAL A 32 6.15 -23.92 9.79
N PRO A 33 7.41 -23.45 9.91
CA PRO A 33 7.74 -22.32 10.78
C PRO A 33 6.82 -21.11 10.56
N PRO A 34 6.39 -20.41 11.63
CA PRO A 34 5.49 -19.26 11.51
C PRO A 34 5.95 -18.19 10.50
N GLU A 35 7.27 -18.01 10.35
CA GLU A 35 7.88 -17.07 9.43
C GLU A 35 7.57 -17.42 7.97
N LEU A 36 7.68 -18.69 7.60
CA LEU A 36 7.37 -19.17 6.25
C LEU A 36 5.87 -19.11 5.97
N VAL A 37 5.03 -19.31 6.98
CA VAL A 37 3.59 -19.06 6.83
C VAL A 37 3.34 -17.59 6.56
N GLY A 38 3.96 -16.67 7.32
CA GLY A 38 3.88 -15.23 7.09
C GLY A 38 4.29 -14.83 5.66
N GLU A 39 5.39 -15.40 5.16
CA GLU A 39 5.87 -15.18 3.80
C GLU A 39 4.88 -15.69 2.73
N ILE A 40 4.38 -16.92 2.87
CA ILE A 40 3.37 -17.48 1.97
C ILE A 40 2.12 -16.59 1.95
N LEU A 41 1.68 -16.09 3.11
CA LEU A 41 0.55 -15.18 3.19
C LEU A 41 0.83 -13.86 2.47
N ALA A 42 2.01 -13.28 2.65
CA ALA A 42 2.39 -12.05 1.97
C ALA A 42 2.39 -12.21 0.43
N LEU A 43 2.78 -13.39 -0.06
CA LEU A 43 2.77 -13.71 -1.50
C LEU A 43 1.38 -14.07 -2.02
N SER A 44 0.49 -14.60 -1.17
CA SER A 44 -0.84 -15.08 -1.58
C SER A 44 -1.91 -14.01 -1.51
N LEU A 45 -1.68 -12.94 -0.74
CA LEU A 45 -2.64 -11.86 -0.62
C LEU A 45 -2.72 -11.07 -1.94
N PRO A 46 -3.93 -10.64 -2.33
CA PRO A 46 -4.08 -9.77 -3.46
C PRO A 46 -3.27 -8.49 -3.24
N SER A 47 -2.76 -7.90 -4.32
CA SER A 47 -2.02 -6.64 -4.29
C SER A 47 -2.90 -5.42 -3.96
N ASP A 48 -4.05 -5.63 -3.31
CA ASP A 48 -5.01 -4.59 -2.94
C ASP A 48 -4.52 -3.71 -1.78
N ASN A 49 -3.29 -3.94 -1.31
CA ASN A 49 -2.57 -3.13 -0.32
C ASN A 49 -3.31 -3.00 1.02
N ARG A 50 -4.23 -3.94 1.30
CA ARG A 50 -4.95 -3.96 2.56
C ARG A 50 -4.26 -4.87 3.58
N PRO A 51 -4.09 -4.42 4.83
CA PRO A 51 -3.65 -5.28 5.92
C PRO A 51 -4.59 -6.51 6.05
N PRO A 52 -4.05 -7.71 6.29
CA PRO A 52 -4.82 -8.95 6.31
C PRO A 52 -5.53 -9.19 7.65
N TRP A 53 -6.29 -8.21 8.14
CA TRP A 53 -6.99 -8.29 9.44
C TRP A 53 -7.80 -9.59 9.58
N HIS A 54 -8.52 -9.96 8.52
CA HIS A 54 -9.35 -11.18 8.46
C HIS A 54 -8.56 -12.46 8.75
N LEU A 55 -7.28 -12.53 8.34
CA LEU A 55 -6.45 -13.71 8.58
C LEU A 55 -6.12 -13.89 10.07
N ALA A 56 -6.02 -12.79 10.82
CA ALA A 56 -5.82 -12.82 12.27
C ALA A 56 -7.06 -13.32 13.06
N HIS A 57 -8.20 -13.49 12.40
CA HIS A 57 -9.44 -14.01 13.00
C HIS A 57 -9.67 -15.51 12.75
N ILE A 58 -8.86 -16.18 11.91
CA ILE A 58 -9.04 -17.61 11.58
C ILE A 58 -8.78 -18.50 12.79
N CYS A 59 -7.58 -18.45 13.35
CA CYS A 59 -7.22 -19.16 14.58
C CYS A 59 -6.00 -18.52 15.25
N ARG A 60 -5.63 -18.99 16.44
CA ARG A 60 -4.47 -18.47 17.20
C ARG A 60 -3.17 -18.54 16.43
N PHE A 61 -2.88 -19.67 15.78
CA PHE A 61 -1.65 -19.84 15.00
C PHE A 61 -1.54 -18.84 13.85
N TRP A 62 -2.63 -18.64 13.10
CA TRP A 62 -2.68 -17.66 12.01
C TRP A 62 -2.54 -16.23 12.53
N ARG A 63 -3.16 -15.93 13.67
CA ARG A 63 -2.97 -14.64 14.34
C ARG A 63 -1.50 -14.41 14.67
N ASP A 64 -0.84 -15.36 15.31
CA ASP A 64 0.57 -15.21 15.69
C ASP A 64 1.46 -15.00 14.45
N CYS A 65 1.23 -15.75 13.37
CA CYS A 65 1.95 -15.58 12.10
C CYS A 65 1.72 -14.20 11.48
N VAL A 66 0.45 -13.78 11.38
CA VAL A 66 0.06 -12.52 10.73
C VAL A 66 0.56 -11.32 11.54
N LEU A 67 0.37 -11.33 12.85
CA LEU A 67 0.79 -10.24 13.71
C LEU A 67 2.33 -10.12 13.83
N GLY A 68 3.04 -11.25 13.72
CA GLY A 68 4.49 -11.32 13.85
C GLY A 68 5.29 -11.05 12.57
N TYR A 69 4.64 -10.85 11.42
CA TYR A 69 5.32 -10.70 10.13
C TYR A 69 5.19 -9.28 9.56
N PRO A 70 6.22 -8.40 9.71
CA PRO A 70 6.12 -6.97 9.39
C PRO A 70 5.72 -6.65 7.94
N ALA A 71 6.12 -7.49 6.98
CA ALA A 71 5.81 -7.25 5.57
C ALA A 71 4.32 -7.28 5.25
N LEU A 72 3.48 -7.91 6.10
CA LEU A 72 2.01 -7.89 5.98
C LEU A 72 1.38 -6.55 6.41
N TRP A 73 2.15 -5.68 7.07
CA TRP A 73 1.69 -4.42 7.66
C TRP A 73 2.30 -3.20 6.97
N ASN A 74 3.05 -3.40 5.89
CA ASN A 74 3.80 -2.34 5.22
C ASN A 74 2.94 -1.47 4.28
N SER A 75 1.66 -1.78 4.11
CA SER A 75 0.77 -1.08 3.18
C SER A 75 -0.36 -0.42 3.96
N ILE A 76 -0.39 0.91 3.94
CA ILE A 76 -1.33 1.73 4.69
C ILE A 76 -2.26 2.41 3.70
N THR A 77 -3.55 2.11 3.80
CA THR A 77 -4.59 2.76 3.00
C THR A 77 -5.36 3.74 3.87
N ILE A 78 -5.39 4.99 3.44
CA ILE A 78 -6.16 6.08 4.04
C ILE A 78 -7.36 6.35 3.12
N PRO A 79 -8.56 5.88 3.50
CA PRO A 79 -9.76 6.05 2.71
C PRO A 79 -10.32 7.48 2.78
N PHE A 80 -11.32 7.70 1.94
CA PHE A 80 -12.02 8.98 1.73
C PHE A 80 -12.70 9.51 2.98
N SER A 81 -13.51 8.67 3.63
CA SER A 81 -14.07 8.96 4.94
C SER A 81 -13.10 8.45 5.99
N SER A 82 -12.85 9.24 7.02
CA SER A 82 -12.06 8.77 8.16
C SER A 82 -12.97 7.98 9.09
N PRO A 83 -13.02 6.62 9.01
CA PRO A 83 -13.80 5.87 9.98
C PRO A 83 -13.27 6.16 11.39
N PRO A 84 -14.10 6.02 12.43
CA PRO A 84 -13.70 6.26 13.81
C PRO A 84 -12.41 5.53 14.22
N ASP A 85 -12.20 4.34 13.65
CA ASP A 85 -11.06 3.47 13.96
C ASP A 85 -9.83 3.68 13.05
N LEU A 86 -9.85 4.66 12.14
CA LEU A 86 -8.77 4.87 11.17
C LEU A 86 -7.41 5.11 11.84
N LEU A 87 -7.34 6.05 12.79
CA LEU A 87 -6.08 6.40 13.45
C LEU A 87 -5.52 5.20 14.25
N PRO A 88 -6.30 4.49 15.09
CA PRO A 88 -5.84 3.26 15.72
C PRO A 88 -5.36 2.18 14.74
N MET A 89 -6.03 2.05 13.59
CA MET A 89 -5.61 1.10 12.55
C MET A 89 -4.28 1.50 11.90
N ILE A 90 -4.08 2.78 11.59
CA ILE A 90 -2.82 3.31 11.07
C ILE A 90 -1.70 3.09 12.10
N GLU A 91 -1.90 3.48 13.36
CA GLU A 91 -0.93 3.28 14.44
C GLU A 91 -0.53 1.81 14.59
N THR A 92 -1.51 0.90 14.59
CA THR A 92 -1.26 -0.53 14.70
C THR A 92 -0.43 -1.05 13.53
N GLN A 93 -0.72 -0.61 12.30
CA GLN A 93 0.07 -0.97 11.12
C GLN A 93 1.50 -0.45 11.22
N LEU A 94 1.67 0.82 11.61
CA LEU A 94 2.99 1.45 11.77
C LEU A 94 3.84 0.68 12.81
N ILE A 95 3.28 0.39 13.98
CA ILE A 95 3.96 -0.37 15.05
C ILE A 95 4.40 -1.76 14.54
N ARG A 96 3.54 -2.44 13.77
CA ARG A 96 3.82 -3.81 13.28
C ARG A 96 4.73 -3.84 12.06
N SER A 97 4.73 -2.79 11.26
CA SER A 97 5.63 -2.64 10.11
C SER A 97 7.09 -2.46 10.56
N VAL A 98 7.32 -2.00 11.79
CA VAL A 98 8.65 -1.74 12.36
C VAL A 98 9.43 -0.79 11.43
N ASN A 99 10.43 -1.29 10.71
CA ASN A 99 11.25 -0.55 9.74
C ASN A 99 11.07 -1.07 8.31
N ALA A 100 10.00 -1.81 8.04
CA ALA A 100 9.70 -2.29 6.70
C ALA A 100 9.40 -1.09 5.77
N PRO A 101 9.81 -1.15 4.48
CA PRO A 101 9.49 -0.08 3.54
C PRO A 101 7.98 0.05 3.32
N LEU A 102 7.44 1.23 3.60
CA LEU A 102 6.00 1.52 3.63
C LEU A 102 5.46 1.94 2.26
N ASN A 103 4.31 1.42 1.90
CA ASN A 103 3.50 1.89 0.79
C ASN A 103 2.28 2.63 1.36
N ILE A 104 2.17 3.92 1.08
CA ILE A 104 1.07 4.77 1.52
C ILE A 104 0.13 5.00 0.34
N PHE A 105 -1.13 4.66 0.51
CA PHE A 105 -2.20 4.91 -0.45
C PHE A 105 -3.20 5.86 0.22
N TRP A 106 -3.29 7.08 -0.27
CA TRP A 106 -4.23 8.07 0.23
C TRP A 106 -5.18 8.45 -0.89
N SER A 107 -6.47 8.24 -0.66
CA SER A 107 -7.51 8.57 -1.61
C SER A 107 -8.48 9.61 -1.01
N ALA A 108 -8.77 10.72 -1.70
CA ALA A 108 -9.71 11.79 -1.29
C ALA A 108 -10.83 11.98 -2.35
N PHE A 109 -12.12 12.04 -1.95
CA PHE A 109 -13.29 12.05 -2.87
C PHE A 109 -14.45 12.97 -2.44
N GLU A 110 -14.43 13.61 -1.26
CA GLU A 110 -15.56 14.45 -0.79
C GLU A 110 -15.22 15.95 -0.71
N ASP A 111 -16.29 16.76 -0.69
CA ASP A 111 -16.36 18.24 -0.75
C ASP A 111 -15.62 18.99 0.39
N GLU A 112 -15.06 18.32 1.40
CA GLU A 112 -14.21 18.96 2.41
C GLU A 112 -12.74 18.88 2.02
N ASP A 113 -12.22 20.00 1.51
CA ASP A 113 -10.88 20.22 0.94
C ASP A 113 -9.68 19.88 1.86
N THR A 114 -9.90 19.39 3.08
CA THR A 114 -8.83 19.21 4.07
C THR A 114 -8.57 17.75 4.40
N PRO A 115 -7.36 17.21 4.14
CA PRO A 115 -6.98 15.88 4.61
C PRO A 115 -7.10 15.80 6.14
N ASP A 116 -7.44 14.63 6.70
CA ASP A 116 -7.35 14.43 8.16
C ASP A 116 -5.91 14.68 8.61
N LEU A 117 -5.67 15.86 9.18
CA LEU A 117 -4.34 16.32 9.57
C LEU A 117 -3.71 15.40 10.62
N ARG A 118 -4.50 14.64 11.38
CA ARG A 118 -4.00 13.65 12.33
C ARG A 118 -3.44 12.44 11.60
N ALA A 119 -4.16 11.94 10.59
CA ALA A 119 -3.65 10.87 9.74
C ALA A 119 -2.39 11.32 8.99
N ALA A 120 -2.38 12.56 8.46
CA ALA A 120 -1.21 13.17 7.82
C ALA A 120 0.00 13.19 8.76
N ALA A 121 -0.17 13.71 9.98
CA ALA A 121 0.90 13.79 10.96
C ALA A 121 1.46 12.40 11.32
N LEU A 122 0.60 11.40 11.50
CA LEU A 122 1.00 10.03 11.78
C LEU A 122 1.87 9.45 10.67
N ILE A 123 1.45 9.54 9.40
CA ILE A 123 2.23 8.96 8.31
C ILE A 123 3.53 9.73 8.06
N VAL A 124 3.52 11.07 8.17
CA VAL A 124 4.71 11.90 7.95
C VAL A 124 5.77 11.63 9.01
N SER A 125 5.36 11.30 10.23
CA SER A 125 6.30 10.93 11.30
C SER A 125 7.17 9.71 10.94
N HIS A 126 6.71 8.86 10.00
CA HIS A 126 7.40 7.67 9.51
C HIS A 126 7.88 7.80 8.04
N SER A 127 8.03 9.03 7.54
CA SER A 127 8.43 9.32 6.15
C SER A 127 9.77 8.72 5.74
N ASN A 128 10.67 8.49 6.69
CA ASN A 128 11.97 7.85 6.50
C ASN A 128 11.91 6.40 6.01
N CYS A 129 10.75 5.75 6.13
CA CYS A 129 10.52 4.39 5.67
C CYS A 129 9.61 4.33 4.44
N TRP A 130 9.14 5.46 3.90
CA TRP A 130 8.26 5.44 2.73
C TRP A 130 9.00 4.91 1.51
N ARG A 131 8.46 3.88 0.87
CA ARG A 131 8.89 3.35 -0.43
C ARG A 131 8.00 3.84 -1.56
N ALA A 132 6.69 3.86 -1.33
CA ALA A 132 5.73 4.32 -2.32
C ALA A 132 4.71 5.26 -1.66
N LEU A 133 4.44 6.38 -2.33
CA LEU A 133 3.41 7.33 -1.95
C LEU A 133 2.45 7.51 -3.12
N LEU A 134 1.22 7.08 -2.96
CA LEU A 134 0.18 7.13 -3.98
C LEU A 134 -0.98 7.99 -3.47
N LEU A 135 -1.18 9.12 -4.12
CA LEU A 135 -2.19 10.12 -3.78
C LEU A 135 -3.20 10.17 -4.92
N ASP A 136 -4.45 9.81 -4.66
CA ASP A 136 -5.54 9.86 -5.64
C ASP A 136 -6.66 10.79 -5.16
N ASN A 137 -6.84 11.92 -5.84
CA ASN A 137 -7.97 12.82 -5.65
C ASN A 137 -8.59 13.15 -6.99
N SER A 138 -9.45 12.25 -7.44
CA SER A 138 -10.07 12.32 -8.75
C SER A 138 -11.02 13.52 -8.94
N TYR A 139 -11.49 14.20 -7.88
CA TYR A 139 -12.56 15.22 -8.02
C TYR A 139 -12.12 16.66 -7.71
N TYR A 140 -11.10 16.86 -6.86
CA TYR A 140 -10.69 18.19 -6.38
C TYR A 140 -9.17 18.42 -6.46
N SER A 141 -8.74 19.66 -6.24
CA SER A 141 -7.32 20.02 -6.09
C SER A 141 -6.75 19.39 -4.82
N ILE A 142 -5.55 18.81 -4.88
CA ILE A 142 -4.91 18.25 -3.67
C ILE A 142 -4.02 19.30 -3.04
N GLN A 143 -4.37 19.75 -1.83
CA GLN A 143 -3.41 20.49 -1.01
C GLN A 143 -2.39 19.52 -0.40
N LEU A 144 -1.15 19.62 -0.87
CA LEU A 144 -0.05 18.75 -0.49
C LEU A 144 0.89 19.35 0.57
N ASN A 145 0.50 20.47 1.20
CA ASN A 145 1.33 21.22 2.16
C ASN A 145 1.80 20.39 3.36
N TRP A 146 1.02 19.38 3.78
CA TRP A 146 1.38 18.49 4.88
C TRP A 146 2.65 17.67 4.57
N LEU A 147 3.00 17.49 3.29
CA LEU A 147 4.23 16.80 2.88
C LEU A 147 5.49 17.61 3.14
N HIS A 148 5.41 18.93 3.31
CA HIS A 148 6.60 19.73 3.64
C HIS A 148 7.28 19.22 4.92
N ALA A 149 6.50 18.69 5.86
CA ALA A 149 7.06 18.10 7.06
C ALA A 149 7.87 16.81 6.78
N ALA A 150 7.65 16.12 5.66
CA ALA A 150 8.43 14.95 5.24
C ALA A 150 9.75 15.31 4.52
N ASN A 151 9.96 16.58 4.19
CA ASN A 151 11.16 17.04 3.47
C ASN A 151 12.46 16.64 4.19
N GLY A 152 13.45 16.18 3.41
CA GLY A 152 14.71 15.68 3.94
C GLY A 152 14.64 14.28 4.59
N ARG A 153 13.46 13.66 4.65
CA ARG A 153 13.24 12.31 5.21
C ARG A 153 12.75 11.30 4.18
N LEU A 154 12.98 11.55 2.89
CA LEU A 154 12.47 10.70 1.79
C LEU A 154 13.55 9.78 1.20
N ALA A 155 14.46 9.27 2.05
CA ALA A 155 15.64 8.51 1.60
C ALA A 155 15.28 7.19 0.89
N THR A 156 14.20 6.52 1.30
CA THR A 156 13.75 5.23 0.76
C THR A 156 12.66 5.36 -0.29
N LEU A 157 12.21 6.58 -0.61
CA LEU A 157 11.07 6.77 -1.49
C LEU A 157 11.46 6.44 -2.93
N GLU A 158 10.85 5.40 -3.49
CA GLU A 158 11.10 4.91 -4.85
C GLU A 158 10.02 5.34 -5.83
N THR A 159 8.77 5.40 -5.36
CA THR A 159 7.59 5.65 -6.18
C THR A 159 6.76 6.81 -5.64
N LEU A 160 6.52 7.81 -6.48
CA LEU A 160 5.55 8.88 -6.24
C LEU A 160 4.46 8.80 -7.31
N GLN A 161 3.21 8.69 -6.89
CA GLN A 161 2.06 8.80 -7.77
C GLN A 161 1.12 9.86 -7.23
N VAL A 162 0.78 10.83 -8.06
CA VAL A 162 -0.22 11.85 -7.75
C VAL A 162 -1.21 11.90 -8.90
N ARG A 163 -2.48 11.67 -8.57
CA ARG A 163 -3.61 11.79 -9.50
C ARG A 163 -4.58 12.81 -8.95
N GLY A 164 -4.93 13.83 -9.73
CA GLY A 164 -6.03 14.72 -9.38
C GLY A 164 -6.24 15.87 -10.35
N LYS A 165 -7.13 16.81 -10.01
CA LYS A 165 -7.57 17.92 -10.89
C LYS A 165 -6.55 19.04 -11.06
N GLU A 166 -5.79 19.33 -10.01
CA GLU A 166 -4.69 20.30 -10.03
C GLU A 166 -3.60 19.74 -9.12
N ILE A 167 -2.40 19.61 -9.67
CA ILE A 167 -1.27 18.99 -8.99
C ILE A 167 -0.23 20.09 -8.74
N GLU A 168 -0.16 20.54 -7.50
CA GLU A 168 0.98 21.29 -6.98
C GLU A 168 1.86 20.31 -6.22
N ILE A 169 3.03 19.97 -6.77
CA ILE A 169 3.97 19.09 -6.08
C ILE A 169 4.77 19.95 -5.09
N PRO A 170 4.75 19.63 -3.79
CA PRO A 170 5.56 20.31 -2.80
C PRO A 170 7.04 20.23 -3.15
N ASP A 171 7.77 21.32 -2.91
CA ASP A 171 9.22 21.29 -2.87
C ASP A 171 9.68 20.25 -1.84
N GLY A 172 10.66 19.41 -2.19
CA GLY A 172 11.28 18.45 -1.26
C GLY A 172 11.53 17.06 -1.84
N PHE A 173 10.79 16.65 -2.87
CA PHE A 173 11.02 15.38 -3.55
C PHE A 173 12.33 15.38 -4.37
N SER A 174 12.85 16.55 -4.74
CA SER A 174 14.15 16.71 -5.39
C SER A 174 15.32 16.19 -4.54
N ALA A 175 15.15 16.14 -3.21
CA ALA A 175 16.12 15.59 -2.28
C ALA A 175 15.90 14.09 -1.98
N ALA A 176 14.99 13.41 -2.69
CA ALA A 176 14.75 11.97 -2.53
C ALA A 176 15.71 11.16 -3.44
N PRO A 177 16.79 10.56 -2.90
CA PRO A 177 17.85 9.95 -3.71
C PRO A 177 17.43 8.64 -4.39
N SER A 178 16.41 7.96 -3.87
CA SER A 178 15.94 6.66 -4.39
C SER A 178 14.75 6.79 -5.35
N LEU A 179 14.23 8.01 -5.56
CA LEU A 179 13.01 8.22 -6.33
C LEU A 179 13.27 7.94 -7.80
N CYS A 180 12.67 6.88 -8.33
CA CYS A 180 12.91 6.44 -9.70
C CYS A 180 11.62 6.27 -10.52
N LYS A 181 10.46 6.29 -9.88
CA LYS A 181 9.15 6.16 -10.55
C LYS A 181 8.25 7.32 -10.16
N VAL A 182 7.80 8.09 -11.14
CA VAL A 182 6.94 9.26 -10.94
C VAL A 182 5.74 9.21 -11.89
N PHE A 183 4.53 9.24 -11.35
CA PHE A 183 3.29 9.17 -12.12
C PHE A 183 2.40 10.37 -11.74
N LEU A 184 2.24 11.33 -12.65
CA LEU A 184 1.57 12.61 -12.42
C LEU A 184 0.41 12.77 -13.39
N THR A 185 -0.71 12.11 -13.10
CA THR A 185 -1.85 12.08 -14.01
C THR A 185 -2.90 13.10 -13.59
N ASN A 186 -3.05 14.18 -14.36
CA ASN A 186 -4.09 15.18 -14.16
C ASN A 186 -5.20 15.03 -15.20
N TRP A 187 -6.43 15.39 -14.82
CA TRP A 187 -7.62 15.41 -15.67
C TRP A 187 -7.84 16.76 -16.35
N TYR A 188 -7.35 17.85 -15.76
CA TYR A 188 -7.42 19.21 -16.31
C TYR A 188 -6.00 19.74 -16.47
N PHE A 189 -5.52 19.84 -17.71
CA PHE A 189 -4.14 20.15 -18.13
C PHE A 189 -3.70 21.61 -17.81
N ARG A 190 -3.87 22.06 -16.57
CA ARG A 190 -3.55 23.41 -16.09
C ARG A 190 -2.37 23.46 -15.13
N ALA A 191 -1.80 22.32 -14.76
CA ALA A 191 -0.71 22.29 -13.79
C ALA A 191 0.53 23.01 -14.35
N SER A 192 1.08 23.91 -13.55
CA SER A 192 2.41 24.47 -13.75
C SER A 192 3.47 23.38 -13.56
N ALA A 193 4.58 23.52 -14.27
CA ALA A 193 5.64 22.54 -14.34
C ALA A 193 6.33 22.31 -12.98
N PRO A 194 6.33 21.09 -12.40
CA PRO A 194 7.04 20.81 -11.15
C PRO A 194 8.52 20.50 -11.40
N VAL A 195 9.16 21.22 -12.34
CA VAL A 195 10.47 20.83 -12.89
C VAL A 195 11.56 20.85 -11.82
N SER A 196 11.51 21.79 -10.87
CA SER A 196 12.46 21.86 -9.75
C SER A 196 12.14 20.92 -8.58
N ALA A 197 10.90 20.45 -8.48
CA ALA A 197 10.45 19.66 -7.34
C ALA A 197 10.81 18.18 -7.46
N ILE A 198 11.16 17.69 -8.66
CA ILE A 198 11.40 16.27 -8.95
C ILE A 198 12.83 16.06 -9.48
N PRO A 199 13.56 15.02 -9.03
CA PRO A 199 14.88 14.68 -9.52
C PRO A 199 14.77 13.91 -10.85
N TRP A 200 14.40 14.59 -11.94
CA TRP A 200 14.15 13.98 -13.25
C TRP A 200 15.30 13.09 -13.77
N ALA A 201 16.55 13.48 -13.52
CA ALA A 201 17.72 12.79 -14.06
C ALA A 201 17.84 11.30 -13.65
N GLN A 202 17.31 10.93 -12.48
CA GLN A 202 17.37 9.55 -11.95
C GLN A 202 16.11 8.73 -12.22
N LEU A 203 15.08 9.30 -12.88
CA LEU A 203 13.85 8.59 -13.14
C LEU A 203 14.00 7.53 -14.23
N THR A 204 13.38 6.38 -13.98
CA THR A 204 13.30 5.24 -14.91
C THR A 204 11.88 5.00 -15.41
N HIS A 205 10.87 5.39 -14.65
CA HIS A 205 9.46 5.27 -15.03
C HIS A 205 8.76 6.61 -14.85
N TYR A 206 8.09 7.05 -15.90
CA TYR A 206 7.35 8.30 -15.91
C TYR A 206 5.98 8.10 -16.55
N ALA A 207 4.95 8.67 -15.93
CA ALA A 207 3.72 9.00 -16.65
C ALA A 207 3.26 10.41 -16.29
N GLY A 208 2.71 11.13 -17.26
CA GLY A 208 2.21 12.48 -17.02
C GLY A 208 1.09 12.88 -17.95
N SER A 209 0.19 13.76 -17.48
CA SER A 209 -0.81 14.44 -18.30
C SER A 209 -0.59 15.94 -18.22
N PHE A 210 0.22 16.47 -19.14
CA PHE A 210 0.67 17.86 -19.18
C PHE A 210 0.65 18.36 -20.64
N THR A 211 0.90 19.65 -20.84
CA THR A 211 1.04 20.23 -22.18
C THR A 211 2.23 19.60 -22.92
N ALA A 212 2.17 19.57 -24.25
CA ALA A 212 3.15 18.84 -25.07
C ALA A 212 4.57 19.42 -24.95
N ASP A 213 4.70 20.74 -24.85
CA ASP A 213 5.97 21.44 -24.61
C ASP A 213 6.62 21.02 -23.29
N LEU A 214 5.84 20.99 -22.20
CA LEU A 214 6.32 20.57 -20.89
C LEU A 214 6.71 19.08 -20.88
N GLN A 215 5.90 18.22 -21.51
CA GLN A 215 6.22 16.80 -21.66
C GLN A 215 7.57 16.59 -22.37
N VAL A 216 7.84 17.35 -23.43
CA VAL A 216 9.11 17.29 -24.15
C VAL A 216 10.28 17.74 -23.27
N GLU A 217 10.09 18.78 -22.45
CA GLU A 217 11.11 19.23 -21.50
C GLU A 217 11.41 18.17 -20.43
N ILE A 218 10.37 17.55 -19.86
CA ILE A 218 10.51 16.46 -18.88
C ILE A 218 11.23 15.26 -19.49
N VAL A 219 10.85 14.83 -20.70
CA VAL A 219 11.52 13.69 -21.36
C VAL A 219 12.99 13.99 -21.66
N LYS A 220 13.33 15.24 -22.03
CA LYS A 220 14.73 15.64 -22.25
C LYS A 220 15.57 15.63 -20.97
N THR A 221 14.94 15.86 -19.82
CA THR A 221 15.61 15.90 -18.50
C THR A 221 15.63 14.54 -17.78
N THR A 222 15.09 13.49 -18.40
CA THR A 222 15.00 12.12 -17.87
C THR A 222 15.81 11.12 -18.74
N PRO A 223 17.16 11.16 -18.75
CA PRO A 223 17.97 10.35 -19.65
C PRO A 223 17.91 8.84 -19.38
N ASN A 224 17.50 8.44 -18.16
CA ASN A 224 17.46 7.04 -17.72
C ASN A 224 16.08 6.38 -17.90
N LEU A 225 15.20 6.99 -18.69
CA LEU A 225 13.82 6.56 -18.81
C LEU A 225 13.70 5.22 -19.57
N VAL A 226 13.06 4.25 -18.93
CA VAL A 226 12.79 2.90 -19.46
C VAL A 226 11.32 2.74 -19.85
N SER A 227 10.41 3.40 -19.12
CA SER A 227 8.97 3.37 -19.37
C SER A 227 8.41 4.78 -19.32
N CYS A 228 7.68 5.17 -20.36
CA CYS A 228 7.07 6.49 -20.50
C CYS A 228 5.61 6.37 -20.96
N ALA A 229 4.70 7.07 -20.30
CA ALA A 229 3.32 7.22 -20.74
C ALA A 229 2.91 8.70 -20.70
N ILE A 230 2.59 9.27 -21.87
CA ILE A 230 2.28 10.70 -22.01
C ILE A 230 0.82 10.84 -22.42
N GLY A 231 0.04 11.52 -21.60
CA GLY A 231 -1.31 11.97 -21.92
C GLY A 231 -1.31 13.42 -22.39
N PHE A 232 -2.08 13.71 -23.44
CA PHE A 232 -2.31 15.06 -23.97
C PHE A 232 -3.79 15.44 -23.79
N PRO A 233 -4.11 16.74 -23.66
CA PRO A 233 -5.48 17.20 -23.78
C PRO A 233 -6.00 16.95 -25.20
N ASP A 234 -7.27 16.56 -25.30
CA ASP A 234 -8.04 16.70 -26.55
C ASP A 234 -8.30 18.18 -26.88
#